data_AF-A0A7S0P8I4-F1
#
_entry.id   AF-A0A7S0P8I4-F1
#
_cell.length_a   1.000
_cell.length_b   1.000
_cell.length_c   1.000
_cell.angle_alpha   90.00
_cell.angle_beta   90.00
_cell.angle_gamma   90.00
#
_symmetry.space_group_name_H-M   'P 1'
#
loop_
_entity.id
_entity.type
_entity.pdbx_description
1 polymer ?
#
loop_
_entity_poly.entity_id
_entity_poly.type
_entity_poly.pdbx_seq_one_letter_code
_entity_poly.pdbx_strand_id
1 'polypeptide(L)'
;LDWAAARGPAEAAALGAKRAVPCLECARHTAVLCGLAHNVVSTLPAMLESMRKTGELFADYRVVVMESDSDDGSAALLAAWQQQDPGRVTVISRRIFGEGVRDRSDRTVALAAMRNMLASVIYGMGSVREGAGAGETP
;
A
#
# COMPACT_ATOMS: atom_id res chain seq x y z
N LEU A 1 8.89 0.90 25.97
CA LEU A 1 7.44 0.89 26.25
C LEU A 1 6.83 -0.16 25.33
N ASP A 2 6.65 -1.35 25.87
CA ASP A 2 6.11 -2.50 25.15
C ASP A 2 4.59 -2.33 25.01
N TRP A 3 4.14 -1.98 23.81
CA TRP A 3 2.74 -1.69 23.52
C TRP A 3 1.88 -2.97 23.43
N ALA A 4 2.51 -4.14 23.30
CA ALA A 4 1.83 -5.43 23.16
C ALA A 4 1.39 -6.01 24.51
N ALA A 5 2.05 -5.64 25.62
CA ALA A 5 1.71 -6.11 26.96
C ALA A 5 0.41 -5.50 27.54
N ALA A 6 -0.18 -4.50 26.87
CA ALA A 6 -1.33 -3.75 27.38
C ALA A 6 -2.71 -4.32 26.99
N ARG A 7 -2.79 -5.35 26.14
CA ARG A 7 -4.07 -5.93 25.71
C ARG A 7 -4.18 -7.39 26.12
N GLY A 8 -5.20 -7.70 26.91
CA GLY A 8 -5.43 -9.06 27.40
C GLY A 8 -5.71 -10.05 26.26
N PRO A 9 -5.49 -11.36 26.48
CA PRO A 9 -5.61 -12.40 25.45
C PRO A 9 -7.01 -12.49 24.81
N ALA A 10 -8.05 -12.00 25.49
CA ALA A 10 -9.41 -11.91 24.95
C ALA A 10 -9.58 -10.86 23.83
N GLU A 11 -8.82 -9.77 23.86
CA GLU A 11 -8.92 -8.68 22.87
C GLU A 11 -8.20 -9.06 21.56
N ALA A 12 -7.10 -9.82 21.66
CA ALA A 12 -6.41 -10.41 20.51
C ALA A 12 -7.29 -11.48 19.81
N ALA A 13 -8.02 -12.29 20.58
CA ALA A 13 -8.95 -13.28 20.04
C ALA A 13 -10.19 -12.64 19.37
N ALA A 14 -10.69 -11.51 19.90
CA ALA A 14 -11.80 -10.77 19.31
C ALA A 14 -11.46 -10.12 17.97
N LEU A 15 -10.20 -9.73 17.75
CA LEU A 15 -9.72 -9.23 16.45
C LEU A 15 -9.58 -10.35 15.41
N GLY A 16 -9.27 -11.58 15.84
CA GLY A 16 -9.12 -12.75 14.96
C GLY A 16 -10.45 -13.35 14.46
N ALA A 17 -11.59 -12.97 15.05
CA ALA A 17 -12.89 -13.59 14.78
C ALA A 17 -13.86 -12.73 13.94
N LYS A 18 -13.45 -11.57 13.45
CA LYS A 18 -14.22 -10.86 12.40
C LYS A 18 -13.97 -11.56 11.07
N ARG A 19 -14.73 -12.63 10.81
CA ARG A 19 -14.90 -13.16 9.45
C ARG A 19 -15.18 -11.96 8.54
N ALA A 20 -14.30 -11.74 7.56
CA ALA A 20 -14.55 -10.82 6.48
C ALA A 20 -15.77 -11.34 5.72
N VAL A 21 -16.97 -10.96 6.16
CA VAL A 21 -18.13 -10.99 5.28
C VAL A 21 -17.78 -9.98 4.21
N PRO A 22 -17.63 -10.39 2.93
CA PRO A 22 -17.48 -9.43 1.87
C PRO A 22 -18.66 -8.46 2.00
N CYS A 23 -18.37 -7.19 2.26
CA CYS A 23 -19.38 -6.16 2.09
C CYS A 23 -19.87 -6.30 0.65
N LEU A 24 -21.12 -6.71 0.45
CA LEU A 24 -21.74 -6.85 -0.89
C LEU A 24 -21.58 -5.57 -1.73
N GLU A 25 -21.41 -4.45 -1.05
CA GLU A 25 -21.10 -3.14 -1.61
C GLU A 25 -19.68 -3.07 -2.19
N CYS A 26 -18.66 -3.50 -1.43
CA CYS A 26 -17.26 -3.50 -1.87
C CYS A 26 -17.05 -4.35 -3.14
N ALA A 27 -17.78 -5.47 -3.26
CA ALA A 27 -17.72 -6.38 -4.40
C ALA A 27 -18.16 -5.76 -5.74
N ARG A 28 -18.69 -4.53 -5.73
CA ARG A 28 -19.08 -3.78 -6.94
C ARG A 28 -18.10 -2.65 -7.29
N HIS A 29 -17.13 -2.38 -6.42
CA HIS A 29 -16.21 -1.26 -6.57
C HIS A 29 -14.80 -1.73 -6.91
N THR A 30 -14.05 -0.83 -7.55
CA THR A 30 -12.61 -0.97 -7.76
C THR A 30 -11.87 -0.17 -6.69
N ALA A 31 -10.81 -0.73 -6.12
CA ALA A 31 -10.01 -0.05 -5.10
C ALA A 31 -8.54 0.10 -5.51
N VAL A 32 -7.91 1.17 -5.04
CA VAL A 32 -6.45 1.28 -5.02
C VAL A 32 -6.03 1.25 -3.57
N LEU A 33 -5.33 0.19 -3.17
CA LEU A 33 -4.68 0.10 -1.87
C LEU A 33 -3.33 0.78 -2.00
N CYS A 34 -3.01 1.69 -1.08
CA CYS A 34 -1.75 2.41 -1.16
C CYS A 34 -1.07 2.51 0.20
N GLY A 35 0.27 2.60 0.17
CA GLY A 35 1.07 2.62 1.38
C GLY A 35 2.44 3.26 1.18
N LEU A 36 3.02 3.69 2.29
CA LEU A 36 4.40 4.14 2.39
C LEU A 36 5.18 3.13 3.22
N ALA A 37 6.36 2.75 2.76
CA ALA A 37 7.25 1.80 3.42
C ALA A 37 8.62 2.44 3.67
N HIS A 38 9.10 2.32 4.91
CA HIS A 38 10.44 2.69 5.31
C HIS A 38 10.85 1.86 6.53
N ASN A 39 11.82 0.96 6.36
CA ASN A 39 12.33 0.10 7.42
C ASN A 39 11.23 -0.68 8.18
N VAL A 40 10.43 -1.44 7.44
CA VAL A 40 9.26 -2.18 7.93
C VAL A 40 9.37 -3.70 7.75
N VAL A 41 10.57 -4.24 7.51
CA VAL A 41 10.80 -5.65 7.08
C VAL A 41 10.10 -6.66 7.98
N SER A 42 10.09 -6.43 9.29
CA SER A 42 9.51 -7.32 10.30
C SER A 42 7.98 -7.39 10.23
N THR A 43 7.33 -6.32 9.77
CA THR A 43 5.87 -6.23 9.66
C THR A 43 5.36 -6.44 8.25
N LEU A 44 6.26 -6.30 7.26
CA LEU A 44 5.92 -6.29 5.85
C LEU A 44 5.16 -7.56 5.41
N PRO A 45 5.58 -8.80 5.73
CA PRO A 45 4.86 -10.00 5.28
C PRO A 45 3.39 -10.04 5.73
N ALA A 46 3.13 -9.66 7.00
CA ALA A 46 1.77 -9.63 7.54
C ALA A 46 0.94 -8.51 6.88
N MET A 47 1.55 -7.36 6.62
CA MET A 47 0.91 -6.25 5.92
C MET A 47 0.54 -6.62 4.49
N LEU A 48 1.43 -7.27 3.73
CA LEU A 48 1.18 -7.71 2.36
C LEU A 48 0.00 -8.68 2.28
N GLU A 49 -0.04 -9.65 3.20
CA GLU A 49 -1.14 -10.59 3.29
C GLU A 49 -2.46 -9.92 3.69
N SER A 50 -2.41 -8.93 4.60
CA SER A 50 -3.57 -8.12 4.95
C SER A 50 -4.09 -7.29 3.78
N MET A 51 -3.20 -6.68 2.99
CA MET A 51 -3.54 -5.92 1.80
C MET A 51 -4.20 -6.82 0.75
N ARG A 52 -3.64 -8.01 0.50
CA ARG A 52 -4.22 -9.00 -0.42
C ARG A 52 -5.64 -9.39 0.00
N LYS A 53 -5.82 -9.81 1.26
CA LYS A 53 -7.13 -10.17 1.82
C LYS A 53 -8.15 -9.04 1.74
N THR A 54 -7.71 -7.80 1.95
CA THR A 54 -8.57 -6.62 1.84
C THR A 54 -8.94 -6.34 0.40
N GLY A 55 -7.98 -6.45 -0.53
CA GLY A 55 -8.20 -6.24 -1.96
C GLY A 55 -9.19 -7.24 -2.56
N GLU A 56 -9.16 -8.49 -2.09
CA GLU A 56 -10.09 -9.56 -2.50
C GLU A 56 -11.56 -9.29 -2.15
N LEU A 57 -11.85 -8.27 -1.33
CA LEU A 57 -13.22 -7.82 -1.06
C LEU A 57 -13.80 -6.94 -2.18
N PHE A 58 -12.97 -6.48 -3.12
CA PHE A 58 -13.33 -5.59 -4.23
C PHE A 58 -13.43 -6.32 -5.56
N ALA A 59 -14.17 -5.74 -6.53
CA ALA A 59 -14.31 -6.31 -7.88
C ALA A 59 -12.96 -6.34 -8.63
N ASP A 60 -12.20 -5.27 -8.51
CA ASP A 60 -10.78 -5.20 -8.91
C ASP A 60 -10.01 -4.37 -7.88
N TYR A 61 -8.72 -4.66 -7.73
CA TYR A 61 -7.86 -3.84 -6.93
C TYR A 61 -6.44 -3.77 -7.50
N ARG A 62 -5.82 -2.61 -7.29
CA ARG A 62 -4.39 -2.40 -7.49
C ARG A 62 -3.73 -2.03 -6.19
N VAL A 63 -2.45 -2.31 -6.06
CA VAL A 63 -1.65 -1.92 -4.91
C VAL A 63 -0.52 -1.02 -5.37
N VAL A 64 -0.40 0.16 -4.77
CA VAL A 64 0.70 1.08 -5.00
C VAL A 64 1.45 1.32 -3.69
N VAL A 65 2.66 0.79 -3.58
CA VAL A 65 3.52 1.02 -2.42
C VAL A 65 4.67 1.91 -2.84
N MET A 66 4.88 2.97 -2.08
CA MET A 66 6.06 3.79 -2.22
C MET A 66 7.05 3.42 -1.12
N GLU A 67 8.29 3.16 -1.50
CA GLU A 67 9.36 2.73 -0.60
C GLU A 67 10.44 3.82 -0.53
N SER A 68 10.90 4.15 0.68
CA SER A 68 11.90 5.19 0.94
C SER A 68 13.15 4.61 1.58
N ASP A 69 14.27 4.55 0.85
CA ASP A 69 15.63 4.32 1.40
C ASP A 69 15.73 3.23 2.48
N SER A 70 15.03 2.12 2.34
CA SER A 70 15.06 1.09 3.38
C SER A 70 16.39 0.34 3.36
N ASP A 71 16.99 0.15 4.53
CA ASP A 71 18.26 -0.56 4.73
C ASP A 71 18.08 -1.92 5.43
N ASP A 72 16.84 -2.28 5.79
CA ASP A 72 16.49 -3.49 6.54
C ASP A 72 16.04 -4.67 5.65
N GLY A 73 16.12 -4.54 4.33
CA GLY A 73 15.64 -5.54 3.37
C GLY A 73 14.17 -5.36 2.94
N SER A 74 13.45 -4.34 3.44
CA SER A 74 12.08 -4.02 3.00
C SER A 74 11.98 -3.83 1.48
N ALA A 75 12.96 -3.13 0.88
CA ALA A 75 13.00 -2.89 -0.56
C ALA A 75 13.07 -4.19 -1.38
N ALA A 76 13.89 -5.15 -0.93
CA ALA A 76 14.03 -6.44 -1.61
C ALA A 76 12.74 -7.27 -1.54
N LEU A 77 12.08 -7.29 -0.38
CA LEU A 77 10.80 -7.99 -0.20
C LEU A 77 9.68 -7.36 -1.04
N LEU A 78 9.61 -6.03 -1.10
CA LEU A 78 8.64 -5.33 -1.93
C LEU A 78 8.88 -5.58 -3.42
N ALA A 79 10.15 -5.57 -3.87
CA ALA A 79 10.49 -5.90 -5.25
C ALA A 79 10.10 -7.33 -5.61
N ALA A 80 10.36 -8.30 -4.72
CA ALA A 80 9.94 -9.68 -4.91
C ALA A 80 8.41 -9.80 -4.99
N TRP A 81 7.68 -9.06 -4.16
CA TRP A 81 6.23 -9.05 -4.20
C TRP A 81 5.66 -8.47 -5.50
N GLN A 82 6.23 -7.38 -6.01
CA GLN A 82 5.86 -6.85 -7.32
C GLN A 82 6.09 -7.88 -8.44
N GLN A 83 7.18 -8.64 -8.38
CA GLN A 83 7.46 -9.67 -9.39
C GLN A 83 6.46 -10.84 -9.35
N GLN A 84 5.87 -11.13 -8.19
CA GLN A 84 4.84 -12.17 -8.05
C GLN A 84 3.52 -11.75 -8.70
N ASP A 85 3.17 -10.46 -8.68
CA ASP A 85 1.95 -9.94 -9.30
C ASP A 85 2.19 -8.57 -9.96
N PRO A 86 2.91 -8.53 -11.10
CA PRO A 86 3.30 -7.28 -11.75
C PRO A 86 2.10 -6.55 -12.38
N GLY A 87 0.98 -7.25 -12.56
CA GLY A 87 -0.26 -6.64 -13.02
C GLY A 87 -0.91 -5.81 -11.93
N ARG A 88 -0.99 -6.31 -10.69
CA ARG A 88 -1.73 -5.65 -9.61
C ARG A 88 -0.87 -4.78 -8.71
N VAL A 89 0.41 -5.14 -8.53
CA VAL A 89 1.30 -4.52 -7.57
C VAL A 89 2.28 -3.59 -8.29
N THR A 90 2.38 -2.36 -7.81
CA THR A 90 3.37 -1.38 -8.25
C THR A 90 4.11 -0.86 -7.04
N VAL A 91 5.43 -1.05 -7.04
CA VAL A 91 6.36 -0.57 -6.02
C VAL A 91 7.23 0.52 -6.64
N ILE A 92 7.23 1.69 -6.01
CA ILE A 92 8.04 2.84 -6.43
C ILE A 92 9.07 3.07 -5.33
N SER A 93 10.30 2.60 -5.55
CA SER A 93 11.43 2.92 -4.67
C SER A 93 12.00 4.28 -5.03
N ARG A 94 12.12 5.15 -4.02
CA ARG A 94 12.74 6.46 -4.16
C ARG A 94 13.67 6.74 -2.99
N ARG A 95 14.76 7.44 -3.31
CA ARG A 95 15.57 8.08 -2.29
C ARG A 95 15.00 9.45 -1.96
N ILE A 96 14.60 9.65 -0.72
CA ILE A 96 13.87 10.83 -0.27
C ILE A 96 14.53 11.44 0.96
N PHE A 97 15.27 10.64 1.73
CA PHE A 97 16.18 11.17 2.72
C PHE A 97 17.49 11.54 2.00
N GLY A 98 17.60 12.80 1.58
CA GLY A 98 18.88 13.34 1.11
C GLY A 98 19.92 13.36 2.24
N GLU A 99 21.18 13.69 1.94
CA GLU A 99 22.30 13.79 2.92
C GLU A 99 22.08 14.82 4.06
N GLY A 100 20.89 15.41 4.19
CA GLY A 100 20.54 16.46 5.12
C GLY A 100 19.45 16.13 6.14
N VAL A 101 18.92 14.91 6.19
CA VAL A 101 17.89 14.53 7.19
C VAL A 101 18.58 14.28 8.53
N ARG A 102 18.60 15.31 9.38
CA ARG A 102 19.41 15.32 10.60
C ARG A 102 18.58 15.10 11.86
N ASP A 103 17.27 15.38 11.81
CA ASP A 103 16.36 15.18 12.94
C ASP A 103 15.02 14.50 12.61
N ARG A 104 14.23 14.23 13.64
CA ARG A 104 12.91 13.57 13.54
C ARG A 104 11.89 14.41 12.75
N SER A 105 11.96 15.73 12.84
CA SER A 105 11.05 16.65 12.14
C SER A 105 11.31 16.61 10.63
N ASP A 106 12.58 16.61 10.21
CA ASP A 106 12.97 16.46 8.80
C ASP A 106 12.44 15.14 8.22
N ARG A 107 12.50 14.06 9.00
CA ARG A 107 11.95 12.75 8.59
C ARG A 107 10.44 12.79 8.41
N THR A 108 9.72 13.45 9.33
CA THR A 108 8.26 13.62 9.20
C THR A 108 7.89 14.43 7.97
N VAL A 109 8.62 15.52 7.69
CA VAL A 109 8.40 16.35 6.50
C VAL A 109 8.67 15.54 5.22
N ALA A 110 9.75 14.77 5.17
CA ALA A 110 10.07 13.91 4.03
C ALA A 110 8.99 12.85 3.76
N LEU A 111 8.47 12.18 4.81
CA LEU A 111 7.38 11.22 4.67
C LEU A 111 6.06 11.89 4.25
N ALA A 112 5.78 13.12 4.71
CA ALA A 112 4.62 13.88 4.27
C ALA A 112 4.72 14.26 2.78
N ALA A 113 5.91 14.66 2.32
CA ALA A 113 6.17 14.91 0.90
C ALA A 113 5.97 13.64 0.07
N MET A 114 6.46 12.49 0.56
CA MET A 114 6.25 11.19 -0.07
C MET A 114 4.77 10.82 -0.18
N ARG A 115 3.99 11.04 0.88
CA ARG A 115 2.53 10.85 0.83
C ARG A 115 1.88 11.71 -0.26
N ASN A 116 2.29 12.98 -0.39
CA ASN A 116 1.74 13.86 -1.43
C ASN A 116 2.12 13.37 -2.84
N MET A 117 3.34 12.87 -3.03
CA MET A 117 3.73 12.22 -4.27
C MET A 117 2.87 10.97 -4.56
N LEU A 118 2.47 10.22 -3.53
CA LEU A 118 1.65 9.02 -3.67
C LEU A 118 0.28 9.38 -4.20
N ALA A 119 -0.31 10.44 -3.64
CA ALA A 119 -1.56 10.99 -4.12
C ALA A 119 -1.44 11.38 -5.61
N SER A 120 -0.37 12.07 -6.02
CA SER A 120 -0.15 12.41 -7.43
C SER A 120 -0.05 11.19 -8.34
N VAL A 121 0.62 10.10 -7.89
CA VAL A 121 0.68 8.84 -8.66
C VAL A 121 -0.71 8.22 -8.80
N ILE A 122 -1.45 8.10 -7.70
CA ILE A 122 -2.79 7.48 -7.70
C ILE A 122 -3.76 8.27 -8.59
N TYR A 123 -3.80 9.60 -8.44
CA TYR A 123 -4.70 10.45 -9.22
C TYR A 123 -4.22 10.60 -10.67
N GLY A 124 -2.92 10.57 -10.94
CA GLY A 124 -2.36 10.56 -12.29
C GLY A 124 -2.65 9.26 -13.04
N MET A 125 -2.71 8.12 -12.33
CA MET A 125 -3.16 6.84 -12.88
C MET A 125 -4.67 6.82 -13.16
N GLY A 126 -5.45 7.69 -12.50
CA GLY A 126 -6.90 7.82 -12.68
C GLY A 126 -7.33 8.58 -13.95
N SER A 127 -6.40 9.16 -14.73
CA SER A 127 -6.74 9.98 -15.90
C SER A 127 -6.77 9.24 -17.23
N VAL A 128 -6.67 7.90 -17.26
CA VAL A 128 -6.85 7.12 -18.49
C VAL A 128 -8.19 6.40 -18.44
N ARG A 129 -9.27 7.12 -18.76
CA ARG A 129 -10.50 6.60 -19.36
C ARG A 129 -11.46 7.74 -19.66
N GLU A 130 -11.37 8.25 -20.89
CA GLU A 130 -12.53 8.50 -21.77
C GLU A 130 -12.00 8.79 -23.19
N GLY A 131 -12.49 8.05 -24.18
CA GLY A 131 -12.29 8.37 -25.60
C GLY A 131 -11.55 7.32 -26.45
N ALA A 132 -12.13 6.14 -26.65
CA ALA A 132 -11.97 5.37 -27.89
C ALA A 132 -13.08 4.32 -28.00
N GLY A 133 -14.29 4.81 -28.25
CA GLY A 133 -15.48 3.99 -28.42
C GLY A 133 -16.47 4.72 -29.32
N ALA A 134 -16.10 4.93 -30.57
CA ALA A 134 -17.04 5.18 -31.66
C ALA A 134 -16.38 4.67 -32.93
N GLY A 135 -16.65 3.40 -33.26
CA GLY A 135 -16.54 2.94 -34.62
C GLY A 135 -17.65 3.60 -35.43
N GLU A 136 -17.31 4.14 -36.59
CA GLU A 136 -18.25 4.33 -37.67
C GLU A 136 -17.47 4.31 -38.98
N THR A 137 -17.51 3.16 -39.62
CA THR A 137 -17.31 3.00 -41.07
C THR A 137 -18.63 3.34 -41.75
N PRO A 138 -18.56 4.02 -42.89
CA PRO A 138 -19.23 3.54 -44.09
C PRO A 138 -18.21 3.18 -45.19
#